data_AF-A0A6A3JJ60-F1
#
_entry.id   AF-A0A6A3JJ60-F1
#
_cell.length_a   1.000
_cell.length_b   1.000
_cell.length_c   1.000
_cell.angle_alpha   90.00
_cell.angle_beta   90.00
_cell.angle_gamma   90.00
#
_symmetry.space_group_name_H-M   'P 1'
#
loop_
_entity.id
_entity.type
_entity.pdbx_description
1 polymer ?
#
loop_
_entity_poly.entity_id
_entity_poly.type
_entity_poly.pdbx_seq_one_letter_code
_entity_poly.pdbx_strand_id
1 'polypeptide(L)'
;MSPSRVAKTMAEKKEVVTWIENRGKTPAKAASHFQNERGWKISAAQVRYLWKQKDSIKNVHISNLRLKDARAKPRLTDVEDMTFDQVLFLRSEKNKVSRGMIADMGENLAQSELRDDSFAGSCKWVDGFMRRYALSLRQTTNLTALTGDVLTDRAVSFMTFLGPRIGSLSLNHTILMGETAVYFESPRRQTIDTTCPPRRAQVNWVCLYESDRCTDYVSVWS
;
A
#
# COMPACT_ATOMS: atom_id res chain seq x y z
N MET A 1 -22.44 15.07 -31.67
CA MET A 1 -21.03 14.95 -31.22
C MET A 1 -20.83 15.86 -30.02
N SER A 2 -20.66 15.31 -28.82
CA SER A 2 -20.44 16.11 -27.61
C SER A 2 -19.04 16.74 -27.65
N PRO A 3 -18.87 18.04 -27.35
CA PRO A 3 -17.57 18.67 -27.40
C PRO A 3 -16.63 18.02 -26.37
N SER A 4 -15.49 17.51 -26.87
CA SER A 4 -14.43 16.93 -26.04
C SER A 4 -14.03 17.91 -24.94
N ARG A 5 -14.06 17.45 -23.68
CA ARG A 5 -13.62 18.25 -22.52
C ARG A 5 -12.11 18.43 -22.59
N VAL A 6 -11.66 19.60 -23.03
CA VAL A 6 -10.22 19.93 -23.01
C VAL A 6 -9.81 20.25 -21.58
N ALA A 7 -8.86 19.48 -21.06
CA ALA A 7 -8.27 19.73 -19.74
C ALA A 7 -7.43 21.01 -19.79
N LYS A 8 -7.65 21.93 -18.84
CA LYS A 8 -6.88 23.17 -18.70
C LYS A 8 -5.65 22.97 -17.84
N THR A 9 -4.54 23.58 -18.25
CA THR A 9 -3.28 23.61 -17.52
C THR A 9 -3.42 24.43 -16.23
N MET A 10 -2.51 24.25 -15.26
CA MET A 10 -2.54 25.03 -14.02
C MET A 10 -2.26 26.52 -14.24
N ALA A 11 -1.48 26.88 -15.27
CA ALA A 11 -1.27 28.27 -15.68
C ALA A 11 -2.59 28.93 -16.10
N GLU A 12 -3.34 28.29 -17.00
CA GLU A 12 -4.64 28.79 -17.47
C GLU A 12 -5.65 28.91 -16.31
N LYS A 13 -5.65 27.95 -15.37
CA LYS A 13 -6.53 28.01 -14.19
C LYS A 13 -6.19 29.19 -13.28
N LYS A 14 -4.90 29.47 -13.05
CA LYS A 14 -4.46 30.61 -12.25
C LYS A 14 -4.79 31.95 -12.93
N GLU A 15 -4.67 32.03 -14.25
CA GLU A 15 -5.07 33.22 -14.99
C GLU A 15 -6.58 33.52 -14.83
N VAL A 16 -7.43 32.50 -14.87
CA VAL A 16 -8.87 32.68 -14.64
C VAL A 16 -9.15 33.21 -13.23
N VAL A 17 -8.51 32.64 -12.20
CA VAL A 17 -8.72 33.08 -10.81
C VAL A 17 -8.23 34.51 -10.59
N THR A 18 -7.02 34.83 -11.05
CA THR A 18 -6.43 36.18 -10.90
C THR A 18 -7.22 37.25 -11.65
N TRP A 19 -7.74 36.93 -12.85
CA TRP A 19 -8.57 37.87 -13.60
C TRP A 19 -9.89 38.19 -12.88
N ILE A 20 -10.53 37.18 -12.30
CA ILE A 20 -11.79 37.36 -11.55
C ILE A 20 -11.55 38.23 -10.31
N GLU A 21 -10.44 38.01 -9.60
CA GLU A 21 -10.08 38.78 -8.40
C GLU A 21 -9.74 40.23 -8.71
N ASN A 22 -8.88 40.46 -9.70
CA ASN A 22 -8.43 41.81 -10.04
C ASN A 22 -9.55 42.68 -10.61
N ARG A 23 -10.54 42.09 -11.30
CA ARG A 23 -11.66 42.84 -11.89
C ARG A 23 -12.93 42.86 -11.02
N GLY A 24 -12.99 42.11 -9.92
CA GLY A 24 -14.17 42.02 -9.06
C GLY A 24 -15.43 41.51 -9.77
N LYS A 25 -15.29 40.81 -10.90
CA LYS A 25 -16.42 40.41 -11.77
C LYS A 25 -16.98 39.05 -11.38
N THR A 26 -18.28 38.84 -11.60
CA THR A 26 -18.93 37.54 -11.40
C THR A 26 -18.32 36.46 -12.33
N PRO A 27 -18.12 35.21 -11.87
CA PRO A 27 -17.60 34.10 -12.69
C PRO A 27 -18.34 33.87 -14.02
N ALA A 28 -19.61 34.27 -14.11
CA ALA A 28 -20.39 34.20 -15.35
C ALA A 28 -19.85 35.11 -16.47
N LYS A 29 -19.35 36.31 -16.12
CA LYS A 29 -18.79 37.28 -17.10
C LYS A 29 -17.37 36.93 -17.54
N ALA A 30 -16.65 36.15 -16.74
CA ALA A 30 -15.30 35.69 -17.08
C ALA A 30 -15.30 34.72 -18.26
N ALA A 31 -16.32 33.86 -18.39
CA ALA A 31 -16.42 32.92 -19.50
C ALA A 31 -16.43 33.62 -20.87
N SER A 32 -17.22 34.69 -21.01
CA SER A 32 -17.28 35.47 -22.26
C SER A 32 -15.95 36.15 -22.59
N HIS A 33 -15.22 36.65 -21.59
CA HIS A 33 -13.88 37.21 -21.79
C HIS A 33 -12.90 36.15 -22.32
N PHE A 34 -12.80 34.99 -21.66
CA PHE A 34 -11.86 33.95 -22.09
C PHE A 34 -12.25 33.28 -23.41
N GLN A 35 -13.55 33.26 -23.76
CA GLN A 35 -14.02 32.81 -25.07
C GLN A 35 -13.69 33.82 -26.18
N ASN A 36 -14.02 35.10 -25.97
CA ASN A 36 -13.93 36.13 -27.01
C ASN A 36 -12.51 36.71 -27.17
N GLU A 37 -11.82 37.00 -26.08
CA GLU A 37 -10.51 37.67 -26.12
C GLU A 37 -9.34 36.68 -26.20
N ARG A 38 -9.50 35.48 -25.60
CA ARG A 38 -8.45 34.45 -25.56
C ARG A 38 -8.73 33.25 -26.48
N GLY A 39 -9.92 33.15 -27.07
CA GLY A 39 -10.30 32.04 -27.95
C GLY A 39 -10.41 30.68 -27.23
N TRP A 40 -10.53 30.66 -25.90
CA TRP A 40 -10.52 29.42 -25.13
C TRP A 40 -11.87 28.71 -25.18
N LYS A 41 -11.84 27.40 -25.42
CA LYS A 41 -12.99 26.51 -25.22
C LYS A 41 -13.22 26.26 -23.73
N ILE A 42 -13.86 27.21 -23.05
CA ILE A 42 -14.19 27.14 -21.62
C ILE A 42 -15.65 27.51 -21.39
N SER A 43 -16.41 26.69 -20.66
CA SER A 43 -17.82 26.99 -20.34
C SER A 43 -17.95 27.79 -19.05
N ALA A 44 -19.06 28.52 -18.89
CA ALA A 44 -19.37 29.21 -17.64
C ALA A 44 -19.44 28.27 -16.43
N ALA A 45 -19.83 27.00 -16.63
CA ALA A 45 -19.82 25.98 -15.59
C ALA A 45 -18.39 25.62 -15.16
N GLN A 46 -17.45 25.49 -16.10
CA GLN A 46 -16.04 25.25 -15.79
C GLN A 46 -15.43 26.43 -15.04
N VAL A 47 -15.73 27.67 -15.43
CA VAL A 47 -15.25 28.87 -14.73
C VAL A 47 -15.76 28.91 -13.29
N ARG A 48 -17.05 28.62 -13.06
CA ARG A 48 -17.61 28.51 -11.70
C ARG A 48 -16.93 27.43 -10.87
N TYR A 49 -16.66 26.28 -11.46
CA TYR A 49 -15.95 25.18 -10.79
C TYR A 49 -14.52 25.58 -10.39
N LEU A 50 -13.78 26.24 -11.29
CA LEU A 50 -12.44 26.75 -10.99
C LEU A 50 -12.49 27.83 -9.90
N TRP A 51 -13.47 28.72 -9.94
CA TRP A 51 -13.68 29.73 -8.91
C TRP A 51 -13.96 29.12 -7.54
N LYS A 52 -14.75 28.05 -7.48
CA LYS A 52 -15.00 27.29 -6.23
C LYS A 52 -13.71 26.70 -5.65
N GLN A 53 -12.72 26.39 -6.49
CA GLN A 53 -11.43 25.82 -6.10
C GLN A 53 -10.29 26.87 -6.04
N LYS A 54 -10.62 28.17 -6.00
CA LYS A 54 -9.65 29.26 -6.14
C LYS A 54 -8.49 29.18 -5.13
N ASP A 55 -8.76 28.85 -3.88
CA ASP A 55 -7.76 28.83 -2.81
C ASP A 55 -6.77 27.67 -3.02
N SER A 56 -7.28 26.51 -3.43
CA SER A 56 -6.45 25.36 -3.81
C SER A 56 -5.62 25.64 -5.06
N ILE A 57 -6.17 26.36 -6.05
CA ILE A 57 -5.47 26.68 -7.30
C ILE A 57 -4.34 27.69 -7.06
N LYS A 58 -4.53 28.68 -6.19
CA LYS A 58 -3.50 29.69 -5.85
C LYS A 58 -2.25 29.07 -5.26
N ASN A 59 -2.44 28.16 -4.31
CA ASN A 59 -1.35 27.57 -3.52
C ASN A 59 -0.53 26.54 -4.30
N VAL A 60 -0.99 26.09 -5.47
CA VAL A 60 -0.31 25.06 -6.26
C VAL A 60 0.66 25.68 -7.27
N HIS A 61 1.90 25.18 -7.33
CA HIS A 61 2.90 25.65 -8.30
C HIS A 61 2.47 25.37 -9.76
N ILE A 62 2.82 26.26 -10.69
CA ILE A 62 2.36 26.25 -12.10
C ILE A 62 2.79 24.98 -12.84
N SER A 63 3.95 24.42 -12.48
CA SER A 63 4.48 23.18 -13.09
C SER A 63 3.69 21.92 -12.73
N ASN A 64 2.78 21.98 -11.75
CA ASN A 64 1.97 20.82 -11.40
C ASN A 64 0.87 20.62 -12.45
N LEU A 65 0.68 19.38 -12.90
CA LEU A 65 -0.39 19.06 -13.86
C LEU A 65 -1.78 19.03 -13.20
N ARG A 66 -1.84 18.76 -11.89
CA ARG A 66 -3.07 18.57 -11.09
C ARG A 66 -2.90 19.11 -9.67
N LEU A 67 -4.02 19.40 -8.98
CA LEU A 67 -4.01 19.67 -7.54
C LEU A 67 -3.54 18.39 -6.81
N LYS A 68 -2.78 18.51 -5.71
CA LYS A 68 -2.20 17.37 -5.00
C LYS A 68 -3.26 16.32 -4.57
N ASP A 69 -4.47 16.77 -4.28
CA ASP A 69 -5.60 15.92 -3.86
C ASP A 69 -6.61 15.62 -4.97
N ALA A 70 -6.31 15.99 -6.23
CA ALA A 70 -7.19 15.69 -7.38
C ALA A 70 -6.98 14.27 -7.93
N ARG A 71 -6.32 13.39 -7.18
CA ARG A 71 -6.31 11.96 -7.47
C ARG A 71 -7.68 11.40 -7.08
N ALA A 72 -8.21 10.48 -7.89
CA ALA A 72 -9.39 9.74 -7.50
C ALA A 72 -9.14 9.11 -6.13
N LYS A 73 -9.94 9.52 -5.13
CA LYS A 73 -9.96 8.85 -3.84
C LYS A 73 -10.33 7.38 -4.10
N PRO A 74 -9.64 6.42 -3.46
CA PRO A 74 -10.01 5.02 -3.59
C PRO A 74 -11.49 4.85 -3.25
N ARG A 75 -12.20 4.03 -4.03
CA ARG A 75 -13.65 3.81 -3.85
C ARG A 75 -14.01 3.34 -2.45
N LEU A 76 -13.07 2.70 -1.73
CA LEU A 76 -13.26 2.11 -0.42
C LEU A 76 -12.08 2.52 0.49
N THR A 77 -12.03 3.78 0.90
CA THR A 77 -10.93 4.26 1.76
C THR A 77 -10.99 3.59 3.14
N ASP A 78 -12.18 3.43 3.70
CA ASP A 78 -12.38 2.82 5.02
C ASP A 78 -11.93 1.34 5.03
N VAL A 79 -12.24 0.58 3.98
CA VAL A 79 -11.77 -0.82 3.83
C VAL A 79 -10.25 -0.88 3.72
N GLU A 80 -9.63 0.08 3.04
CA GLU A 80 -8.17 0.15 2.95
C GLU A 80 -7.54 0.47 4.31
N ASP A 81 -8.10 1.39 5.08
CA ASP A 81 -7.61 1.72 6.43
C ASP A 81 -7.69 0.50 7.37
N MET A 82 -8.83 -0.19 7.38
CA MET A 82 -9.01 -1.43 8.17
C MET A 82 -8.06 -2.55 7.72
N THR A 83 -7.86 -2.69 6.40
CA THR A 83 -6.89 -3.65 5.86
C THR A 83 -5.48 -3.31 6.33
N PHE A 84 -5.13 -2.02 6.36
CA PHE A 84 -3.81 -1.58 6.81
C PHE A 84 -3.58 -1.87 8.30
N ASP A 85 -4.58 -1.65 9.16
CA ASP A 85 -4.48 -1.96 10.58
C ASP A 85 -4.27 -3.46 10.82
N GLN A 86 -4.99 -4.32 10.09
CA GLN A 86 -4.81 -5.77 10.16
C GLN A 86 -3.40 -6.19 9.71
N VAL A 87 -2.87 -5.56 8.65
CA VAL A 87 -1.49 -5.79 8.20
C VAL A 87 -0.48 -5.36 9.27
N LEU A 88 -0.72 -4.25 9.96
CA LEU A 88 0.16 -3.78 11.03
C LEU A 88 0.13 -4.71 12.25
N PHE A 89 -1.05 -5.21 12.62
CA PHE A 89 -1.22 -6.21 13.67
C PHE A 89 -0.47 -7.51 13.36
N LEU A 90 -0.66 -8.08 12.16
CA LEU A 90 0.08 -9.29 11.75
C LEU A 90 1.60 -9.06 11.78
N ARG A 91 2.07 -7.88 11.39
CA ARG A 91 3.49 -7.54 11.45
C ARG A 91 4.02 -7.41 12.88
N SER A 92 3.21 -6.92 13.82
CA SER A 92 3.64 -6.83 15.23
C SER A 92 3.79 -8.22 15.86
N GLU A 93 2.94 -9.17 15.44
CA GLU A 93 3.05 -10.60 15.79
C GLU A 93 4.17 -11.33 15.04
N LYS A 94 4.95 -10.63 14.20
CA LYS A 94 5.99 -11.20 13.32
C LYS A 94 5.45 -12.19 12.30
N ASN A 95 4.14 -12.18 12.04
CA ASN A 95 3.51 -12.96 11.00
C ASN A 95 3.86 -12.39 9.62
N LYS A 96 4.07 -13.30 8.65
CA LYS A 96 4.29 -12.94 7.25
C LYS A 96 2.95 -12.56 6.62
N VAL A 97 2.94 -11.51 5.81
CA VAL A 97 1.71 -10.99 5.19
C VAL A 97 1.88 -11.04 3.68
N SER A 98 1.24 -11.97 2.98
CA SER A 98 1.36 -12.05 1.52
C SER A 98 0.43 -11.07 0.78
N ARG A 99 0.67 -10.86 -0.53
CA ARG A 99 -0.26 -10.07 -1.37
C ARG A 99 -1.63 -10.71 -1.49
N GLY A 100 -1.67 -12.05 -1.48
CA GLY A 100 -2.92 -12.82 -1.45
C GLY A 100 -3.69 -12.55 -0.17
N MET A 101 -3.01 -12.59 0.99
CA MET A 101 -3.65 -12.24 2.26
C MET A 101 -4.20 -10.81 2.26
N ILE A 102 -3.48 -9.84 1.68
CA ILE A 102 -3.98 -8.46 1.55
C ILE A 102 -5.23 -8.41 0.65
N ALA A 103 -5.23 -9.17 -0.45
CA ALA A 103 -6.39 -9.27 -1.33
C ALA A 103 -7.61 -9.86 -0.60
N ASP A 104 -7.40 -10.97 0.12
CA ASP A 104 -8.45 -11.68 0.85
C ASP A 104 -8.98 -10.83 2.02
N MET A 105 -8.10 -10.15 2.77
CA MET A 105 -8.50 -9.22 3.83
C MET A 105 -9.37 -8.09 3.27
N GLY A 106 -8.98 -7.49 2.15
CA GLY A 106 -9.76 -6.44 1.50
C GLY A 106 -11.11 -6.94 1.00
N GLU A 107 -11.18 -8.16 0.43
CA GLU A 107 -12.42 -8.78 -0.04
C GLU A 107 -13.38 -9.08 1.12
N ASN A 108 -12.87 -9.72 2.17
CA ASN A 108 -13.65 -10.03 3.37
C ASN A 108 -14.18 -8.76 4.06
N LEU A 109 -13.36 -7.71 4.17
CA LEU A 109 -13.76 -6.44 4.77
C LEU A 109 -14.77 -5.68 3.90
N ALA A 110 -14.62 -5.71 2.57
CA ALA A 110 -15.61 -5.11 1.69
C ALA A 110 -16.97 -5.83 1.78
N GLN A 111 -16.95 -7.16 1.91
CA GLN A 111 -18.15 -7.96 2.11
C GLN A 111 -18.78 -7.72 3.48
N SER A 112 -18.00 -7.68 4.57
CA SER A 112 -18.53 -7.53 5.93
C SER A 112 -19.03 -6.11 6.21
N GLU A 113 -18.22 -5.09 5.90
CA GLU A 113 -18.48 -3.70 6.30
C GLU A 113 -19.40 -2.97 5.32
N LEU A 114 -19.22 -3.23 4.03
CA LEU A 114 -19.90 -2.49 2.96
C LEU A 114 -20.97 -3.32 2.23
N ARG A 115 -21.09 -4.61 2.55
CA ARG A 115 -21.95 -5.57 1.84
C ARG A 115 -21.72 -5.54 0.32
N ASP A 116 -20.47 -5.30 -0.08
CA ASP A 116 -20.08 -5.21 -1.48
C ASP A 116 -19.44 -6.54 -1.94
N ASP A 117 -20.27 -7.45 -2.42
CA ASP A 117 -19.82 -8.73 -3.01
C ASP A 117 -19.15 -8.55 -4.39
N SER A 118 -19.17 -7.34 -4.96
CA SER A 118 -18.57 -7.05 -6.26
C SER A 118 -17.11 -6.63 -6.17
N PHE A 119 -16.67 -6.23 -4.98
CA PHE A 119 -15.28 -5.90 -4.74
C PHE A 119 -14.41 -7.14 -4.82
N ALA A 120 -13.32 -7.05 -5.59
CA ALA A 120 -12.33 -8.11 -5.68
C ALA A 120 -10.97 -7.53 -5.32
N GLY A 121 -10.20 -8.26 -4.50
CA GLY A 121 -8.82 -7.95 -4.09
C GLY A 121 -7.80 -8.04 -5.24
N SER A 122 -8.08 -7.41 -6.39
CA SER A 122 -7.29 -7.53 -7.61
C SER A 122 -5.85 -7.05 -7.41
N CYS A 123 -4.92 -7.61 -8.18
CA CYS A 123 -3.50 -7.21 -8.13
C CYS A 123 -3.29 -5.70 -8.26
N LYS A 124 -4.06 -5.05 -9.13
CA LYS A 124 -4.02 -3.59 -9.35
C LYS A 124 -4.47 -2.82 -8.11
N TRP A 125 -5.48 -3.33 -7.40
CA TRP A 125 -5.92 -2.74 -6.14
C TRP A 125 -4.84 -2.90 -5.08
N VAL A 126 -4.29 -4.10 -4.90
CA VAL A 126 -3.18 -4.38 -3.96
C VAL A 126 -1.96 -3.50 -4.24
N ASP A 127 -1.56 -3.33 -5.51
CA ASP A 127 -0.47 -2.41 -5.88
C ASP A 127 -0.77 -0.96 -5.52
N GLY A 128 -2.01 -0.54 -5.74
CA GLY A 128 -2.48 0.78 -5.37
C GLY A 128 -2.43 0.99 -3.86
N PHE A 129 -2.94 0.02 -3.11
CA PHE A 129 -2.98 -0.01 -1.66
C PHE A 129 -1.56 0.06 -1.09
N MET A 130 -0.68 -0.88 -1.48
CA MET A 130 0.71 -0.88 -1.02
C MET A 130 1.43 0.44 -1.30
N ARG A 131 1.19 1.05 -2.46
CA ARG A 131 1.78 2.35 -2.82
C ARG A 131 1.22 3.50 -1.97
N ARG A 132 -0.07 3.49 -1.64
CA ARG A 132 -0.72 4.54 -0.83
C ARG A 132 -0.25 4.49 0.63
N TYR A 133 -0.19 3.30 1.20
CA TYR A 133 0.21 3.08 2.60
C TYR A 133 1.71 2.87 2.79
N ALA A 134 2.51 3.13 1.75
CA ALA A 134 3.97 2.95 1.75
C ALA A 134 4.42 1.58 2.29
N LEU A 135 3.64 0.52 2.03
CA LEU A 135 3.98 -0.83 2.42
C LEU A 135 5.10 -1.34 1.51
N SER A 136 6.33 -1.25 2.00
CA SER A 136 7.49 -1.82 1.31
C SER A 136 7.53 -3.33 1.48
N LEU A 137 7.96 -4.03 0.42
CA LEU A 137 8.46 -5.41 0.48
C LEU A 137 9.77 -5.38 1.28
N ARG A 138 9.69 -5.53 2.61
CA ARG A 138 10.93 -5.62 3.41
C ARG A 138 11.55 -6.97 3.06
N GLN A 139 12.80 -6.95 2.58
CA GLN A 139 13.59 -8.16 2.48
C GLN A 139 14.02 -8.54 3.88
N THR A 140 13.24 -9.36 4.57
CA THR A 140 13.77 -10.01 5.77
C THR A 140 14.77 -11.04 5.29
N THR A 141 16.06 -10.71 5.41
CA THR A 141 17.14 -11.70 5.36
C THR A 141 16.79 -12.76 6.38
N ASN A 142 16.59 -13.98 5.88
CA ASN A 142 16.29 -15.21 6.63
C ASN A 142 16.84 -15.15 8.05
N LEU A 143 16.01 -14.71 8.99
CA LEU A 143 16.24 -14.88 10.40
C LEU A 143 15.05 -15.72 10.82
N THR A 144 15.34 -17.00 11.04
CA THR A 144 14.41 -17.90 11.70
C THR A 144 13.80 -17.17 12.88
N ALA A 145 12.47 -17.10 12.88
CA ALA A 145 11.71 -16.53 13.98
C ALA A 145 11.75 -17.53 15.14
N LEU A 146 12.91 -17.70 15.75
CA LEU A 146 12.98 -18.23 17.10
C LEU A 146 12.11 -17.33 17.96
N THR A 147 11.29 -17.93 18.81
CA THR A 147 10.47 -17.19 19.76
C THR A 147 11.39 -16.40 20.71
N GLY A 148 10.88 -15.29 21.25
CA GLY A 148 11.71 -14.33 21.99
C GLY A 148 12.41 -14.95 23.20
N ASP A 149 11.72 -15.87 23.87
CA ASP A 149 12.21 -16.73 24.94
C ASP A 149 13.37 -17.62 24.48
N VAL A 150 13.23 -18.35 23.36
CA VAL A 150 14.28 -19.24 22.83
C VAL A 150 15.52 -18.45 22.38
N LEU A 151 15.33 -17.26 21.80
CA LEU A 151 16.44 -16.36 21.47
C LEU A 151 17.19 -15.92 22.72
N THR A 152 16.45 -15.52 23.73
CA THR A 152 17.02 -15.02 24.99
C THR A 152 17.76 -16.13 25.71
N ASP A 153 17.17 -17.33 25.79
CA ASP A 153 17.76 -18.49 26.45
C ASP A 153 19.05 -18.95 25.76
N ARG A 154 19.06 -19.01 24.42
CA ARG A 154 20.28 -19.30 23.65
C ARG A 154 21.37 -18.25 23.84
N ALA A 155 20.99 -16.96 23.86
CA ALA A 155 21.95 -15.88 24.09
C ALA A 155 22.56 -15.96 25.49
N VAL A 156 21.74 -16.19 26.52
CA VAL A 156 22.20 -16.37 27.91
C VAL A 156 23.09 -17.60 28.04
N SER A 157 22.69 -18.74 27.46
CA SER A 157 23.47 -19.97 27.43
C SER A 157 24.84 -19.79 26.74
N PHE A 158 24.88 -19.05 25.65
CA PHE A 158 26.12 -18.75 24.95
C PHE A 158 27.03 -17.82 25.76
N MET A 159 26.47 -16.76 26.35
CA MET A 159 27.24 -15.82 27.16
C MET A 159 27.78 -16.45 28.45
N THR A 160 27.00 -17.32 29.09
CA THR A 160 27.45 -18.11 30.26
C THR A 160 28.54 -19.10 29.88
N PHE A 161 28.45 -19.74 28.71
CA PHE A 161 29.50 -20.61 28.20
C PHE A 161 30.81 -19.84 27.88
N LEU A 162 30.70 -18.63 27.31
CA LEU A 162 31.85 -17.81 26.92
C LEU A 162 32.50 -17.09 28.09
N GLY A 163 31.74 -16.61 29.08
CA GLY A 163 32.25 -15.76 30.16
C GLY A 163 33.56 -16.26 30.80
N PRO A 164 33.65 -17.53 31.23
CA PRO A 164 34.87 -18.08 31.83
C PRO A 164 36.01 -18.32 30.82
N ARG A 165 35.70 -18.42 29.52
CA ARG A 165 36.63 -18.86 28.46
C ARG A 165 37.14 -17.71 27.60
N ILE A 166 36.52 -16.53 27.68
CA ILE A 166 36.86 -15.41 26.81
C ILE A 166 38.28 -14.89 27.02
N GLY A 167 38.80 -15.00 28.25
CA GLY A 167 40.18 -14.61 28.57
C GLY A 167 41.25 -15.60 28.09
N SER A 168 40.88 -16.85 27.81
CA SER A 168 41.82 -17.90 27.34
C SER A 168 41.72 -18.16 25.83
N LEU A 169 40.77 -17.53 25.14
CA LEU A 169 40.60 -17.65 23.69
C LEU A 169 41.74 -16.92 22.96
N SER A 170 42.64 -17.70 22.36
CA SER A 170 43.70 -17.19 21.48
C SER A 170 43.21 -17.15 20.04
N LEU A 171 43.22 -15.97 19.41
CA LEU A 171 42.87 -15.81 18.00
C LEU A 171 43.74 -16.67 17.06
N ASN A 172 44.98 -16.98 17.46
CA ASN A 172 45.90 -17.81 16.67
C ASN A 172 45.53 -19.30 16.65
N HIS A 173 44.68 -19.75 17.60
CA HIS A 173 44.25 -21.15 17.73
C HIS A 173 42.72 -21.30 17.67
N THR A 174 42.00 -20.24 17.27
CA THR A 174 40.54 -20.23 17.19
C THR A 174 40.13 -20.16 15.73
N ILE A 175 39.46 -21.21 15.24
CA ILE A 175 38.82 -21.21 13.93
C ILE A 175 37.35 -20.88 14.13
N LEU A 176 36.89 -19.80 13.51
CA LEU A 176 35.48 -19.43 13.50
C LEU A 176 34.76 -20.29 12.47
N MET A 177 34.00 -21.26 12.94
CA MET A 177 33.10 -22.06 12.12
C MET A 177 31.67 -21.56 12.37
N GLY A 178 31.03 -21.04 11.32
CA GLY A 178 29.61 -20.70 11.37
C GLY A 178 28.78 -21.86 10.82
N GLU A 179 27.82 -22.37 11.60
CA GLU A 179 26.74 -23.16 11.01
C GLU A 179 25.86 -22.23 10.18
N THR A 180 25.89 -22.42 8.85
CA THR A 180 24.88 -21.83 7.98
C THR A 180 23.74 -22.83 7.90
N ALA A 181 22.72 -22.64 8.74
CA ALA A 181 21.53 -23.47 8.67
C ALA A 181 20.84 -23.27 7.30
N VAL A 182 20.82 -24.34 6.50
CA VAL A 182 20.07 -24.40 5.24
C VAL A 182 18.67 -24.89 5.59
N TYR A 183 17.72 -23.97 5.67
CA TYR A 183 16.33 -24.30 5.99
C TYR A 183 15.56 -24.67 4.72
N PHE A 184 14.82 -25.77 4.77
CA PHE A 184 13.89 -26.19 3.70
C PHE A 184 12.53 -25.47 3.77
N GLU A 185 12.25 -24.77 4.88
CA GLU A 185 10.98 -24.09 5.08
C GLU A 185 10.99 -22.67 4.51
N SER A 186 10.45 -22.57 3.29
CA SER A 186 10.07 -21.38 2.55
C SER A 186 11.21 -20.38 2.23
N PRO A 187 11.82 -20.44 1.03
CA PRO A 187 12.95 -19.61 0.60
C PRO A 187 12.59 -18.14 0.28
N ARG A 188 11.42 -17.67 0.72
CA ARG A 188 10.85 -16.38 0.31
C ARG A 188 11.48 -15.25 1.12
N ARG A 189 12.33 -14.47 0.45
CA ARG A 189 13.12 -13.36 0.99
C ARG A 189 12.32 -12.09 1.32
N GLN A 190 10.99 -12.08 1.21
CA GLN A 190 10.18 -10.87 1.31
C GLN A 190 8.98 -11.06 2.22
N THR A 191 8.64 -10.04 3.02
CA THR A 191 7.49 -10.07 3.94
C THR A 191 6.16 -10.16 3.21
N ILE A 192 6.10 -9.68 1.96
CA ILE A 192 4.98 -9.76 1.04
C ILE A 192 5.51 -10.45 -0.23
N ASP A 193 4.78 -11.42 -0.78
CA ASP A 193 5.20 -12.12 -2.01
C ASP A 193 5.19 -11.18 -3.24
N THR A 194 6.09 -11.32 -4.19
CA THR A 194 6.08 -10.51 -5.43
C THR A 194 4.96 -10.93 -6.37
N THR A 195 4.58 -12.20 -6.34
CA THR A 195 3.55 -12.74 -7.22
C THR A 195 2.16 -12.52 -6.65
N CYS A 196 1.30 -11.89 -7.45
CA CYS A 196 -0.12 -11.86 -7.18
C CYS A 196 -0.72 -13.23 -7.53
N PRO A 197 -1.56 -13.84 -6.67
CA PRO A 197 -2.19 -15.12 -7.00
C PRO A 197 -3.11 -14.96 -8.23
N PRO A 198 -3.16 -15.95 -9.14
CA PRO A 198 -4.14 -15.97 -10.21
C PRO A 198 -5.57 -15.99 -9.62
N ARG A 199 -6.53 -15.36 -10.31
CA ARG A 199 -7.93 -15.30 -9.85
C ARG A 199 -8.48 -16.72 -9.70
N ARG A 200 -8.87 -17.06 -8.46
CA ARG A 200 -9.56 -18.29 -8.03
C ARG A 200 -8.90 -19.61 -8.49
N ALA A 201 -8.04 -20.13 -7.63
CA ALA A 201 -8.33 -21.43 -7.03
C ALA A 201 -8.44 -21.16 -5.52
N GLN A 202 -9.67 -21.19 -5.00
CA GLN A 202 -9.88 -21.18 -3.55
C GLN A 202 -9.32 -22.51 -3.03
N VAL A 203 -8.12 -22.47 -2.49
CA VAL A 203 -7.59 -23.59 -1.69
C VAL A 203 -7.69 -23.12 -0.25
N ASN A 204 -8.79 -23.50 0.40
CA ASN A 204 -8.92 -23.32 1.84
C ASN A 204 -7.93 -24.27 2.52
N TRP A 205 -6.83 -23.72 3.02
CA TRP A 205 -5.98 -24.42 3.97
C TRP A 205 -6.63 -24.31 5.34
N VAL A 206 -7.41 -25.32 5.69
CA VAL A 206 -7.82 -25.52 7.09
C VAL A 206 -6.73 -26.34 7.76
N CYS A 207 -5.78 -25.69 8.44
CA CYS A 207 -4.91 -26.38 9.38
C CYS A 207 -5.71 -26.62 10.67
N LEU A 208 -6.34 -27.79 10.77
CA LEU A 208 -6.77 -28.30 12.07
C LEU A 208 -5.53 -28.80 12.80
N TYR A 209 -5.15 -28.12 13.87
CA TYR A 209 -4.14 -28.62 14.80
C TYR A 209 -4.76 -29.76 15.60
N GLU A 210 -4.50 -30.98 15.16
CA GLU A 210 -4.70 -32.17 16.00
C GLU A 210 -3.44 -33.02 15.92
N SER A 211 -2.67 -32.95 17.02
CA SER A 211 -1.55 -33.80 17.41
C SER A 211 -0.81 -34.59 16.31
N ASP A 212 0.38 -34.09 15.98
CA ASP A 212 1.53 -34.81 15.41
C ASP A 212 1.42 -35.48 14.03
N ARG A 213 0.38 -35.25 13.22
CA ARG A 213 0.40 -35.65 11.80
C ARG A 213 -0.27 -34.61 10.90
N CYS A 214 0.53 -33.99 10.01
CA CYS A 214 0.01 -33.19 8.91
C CYS A 214 -0.45 -34.14 7.79
N THR A 215 -1.75 -34.43 7.74
CA THR A 215 -2.37 -35.07 6.56
C THR A 215 -3.03 -34.01 5.71
N ASP A 216 -2.44 -33.74 4.55
CA ASP A 216 -3.02 -32.85 3.53
C ASP A 216 -4.31 -33.48 2.97
N TYR A 217 -5.47 -32.91 3.29
CA TYR A 217 -6.72 -33.27 2.63
C TYR A 217 -7.08 -32.21 1.59
N VAL A 218 -6.99 -32.59 0.32
CA VAL A 218 -7.54 -31.82 -0.81
C VAL A 218 -9.01 -32.23 -0.97
N SER A 219 -9.95 -31.35 -0.61
CA SER A 219 -11.36 -31.51 -0.99
C SER A 219 -11.68 -30.52 -2.11
N VAL A 220 -11.95 -31.07 -3.29
CA VAL A 220 -12.46 -30.32 -4.45
C VAL A 220 -13.98 -30.50 -4.45
N TRP A 221 -14.72 -29.42 -4.26
CA TRP A 221 -16.16 -29.40 -4.51
C TRP A 221 -16.42 -28.65 -5.82
N SER A 222 -17.15 -29.30 -6.73
CA SER A 222 -17.60 -28.76 -8.02
C SER A 222 -18.77 -27.79 -7.87
#